data_AF-A0A7W1R8D6-F1
#
_entry.id   AF-A0A7W1R8D6-F1
#
_cell.length_a   1.000
_cell.length_b   1.000
_cell.length_c   1.000
_cell.angle_alpha   90.00
_cell.angle_beta   90.00
_cell.angle_gamma   90.00
#
_symmetry.space_group_name_H-M   'P 1'
#
loop_
_entity.id
_entity.type
_entity.pdbx_description
1 polymer ?
#
loop_
_entity_poly.entity_id
_entity_poly.type
_entity_poly.pdbx_seq_one_letter_code
_entity_poly.pdbx_strand_id
1 'polypeptide(L)' 'MTDCPLIVGDIVIYKPSFDGRGKIIMTDLADLKPGERYKVARIYEDVNVVVEGFENKIPSGLYWAEFAVADMA' A
#
# COMPACT_ATOMS: atom_id res chain seq x y z
N MET A 1 -2.16 -14.96 11.87
CA MET A 1 -2.28 -13.92 10.84
C MET A 1 -1.98 -12.62 11.54
N THR A 2 -1.11 -11.78 10.97
CA THR A 2 -0.80 -10.47 11.54
C THR A 2 -1.71 -9.46 10.87
N ASP A 3 -2.58 -8.83 11.65
CA ASP A 3 -3.52 -7.82 11.15
C ASP A 3 -2.76 -6.59 10.64
N CYS A 4 -3.32 -5.91 9.62
CA CYS A 4 -2.76 -4.67 9.08
C CYS A 4 -2.68 -3.61 10.19
N PRO A 5 -1.49 -3.05 10.49
CA PRO A 5 -1.34 -2.04 11.54
C PRO A 5 -1.73 -0.62 11.10
N LEU A 6 -2.01 -0.42 9.81
CA LEU A 6 -2.36 0.89 9.24
C LEU A 6 -3.86 1.16 9.41
N ILE A 7 -4.24 2.43 9.38
CA ILE A 7 -5.65 2.86 9.36
C ILE A 7 -5.94 3.78 8.17
N VAL A 8 -7.21 3.89 7.82
CA VAL A 8 -7.67 4.84 6.80
C VAL A 8 -7.34 6.27 7.22
N GLY A 9 -6.68 7.02 6.33
CA GLY A 9 -6.20 8.37 6.57
C GLY A 9 -4.71 8.47 6.86
N ASP A 10 -4.02 7.37 7.18
CA ASP A 10 -2.58 7.38 7.42
C ASP A 10 -1.80 7.83 6.19
N ILE A 11 -0.68 8.52 6.42
CA ILE A 11 0.30 8.79 5.37
C ILE A 11 1.35 7.68 5.44
N VAL A 12 1.54 7.01 4.31
CA VAL A 12 2.45 5.88 4.16
C VAL A 12 3.44 6.12 3.03
N ILE A 13 4.63 5.56 3.15
CA ILE A 13 5.66 5.59 2.13
C ILE A 13 5.66 4.24 1.43
N TYR A 14 5.51 4.24 0.09
CA TYR A 14 5.60 3.02 -0.69
C TYR A 14 7.05 2.50 -0.71
N LYS A 15 7.27 1.32 -0.13
CA LYS A 15 8.57 0.66 -0.03
C LYS A 15 8.41 -0.78 -0.53
N PRO A 16 8.45 -1.01 -1.84
CA PRO A 16 8.27 -2.35 -2.37
C PRO A 16 9.33 -3.28 -1.81
N SER A 17 8.89 -4.39 -1.20
CA SER A 17 9.82 -5.40 -0.70
C SER A 17 10.27 -6.30 -1.85
N PHE A 18 11.47 -6.88 -1.74
CA PHE A 18 11.95 -7.82 -2.77
C PHE A 18 11.05 -9.08 -2.85
N ASP A 19 10.35 -9.41 -1.76
CA ASP A 19 9.38 -10.51 -1.67
C ASP A 19 8.02 -10.19 -2.31
N GLY A 20 7.65 -8.90 -2.39
CA GLY A 20 6.45 -8.42 -3.10
C GLY A 20 6.53 -8.58 -4.62
N ARG A 21 7.74 -8.72 -5.20
CA ARG A 21 7.95 -8.89 -6.65
C ARG A 21 7.36 -10.18 -7.24
N GLY A 22 7.02 -11.16 -6.40
CA GLY A 22 6.52 -12.47 -6.84
C GLY A 22 5.00 -12.67 -6.74
N LYS A 23 4.27 -11.75 -6.08
CA LYS A 23 2.84 -11.90 -5.82
C LYS A 23 2.04 -10.76 -6.47
N ILE A 24 1.86 -10.91 -7.78
CA ILE A 24 0.71 -10.44 -8.57
C ILE A 24 0.53 -8.90 -8.63
N ILE A 25 0.49 -8.38 -9.86
CA ILE A 25 0.20 -6.98 -10.29
C ILE A 25 1.45 -6.10 -10.50
N MET A 26 2.40 -6.52 -11.33
CA MET A 26 3.50 -5.62 -11.76
C MET A 26 3.05 -4.48 -12.70
N THR A 27 1.89 -4.59 -13.36
CA THR A 27 1.43 -3.59 -14.34
C THR A 27 0.76 -2.38 -13.72
N ASP A 28 -0.13 -2.53 -12.74
CA ASP A 28 -0.82 -1.39 -12.09
C ASP A 28 0.03 -0.74 -10.97
N LEU A 29 1.08 -1.44 -10.52
CA LEU A 29 2.11 -0.94 -9.59
C LEU A 29 3.09 0.06 -10.23
N ALA A 30 3.19 0.12 -11.55
CA ALA A 30 4.14 0.99 -12.26
C ALA A 30 3.94 2.49 -11.94
N ASP A 31 2.73 2.86 -11.53
CA ASP A 31 2.37 4.23 -11.19
C ASP A 31 2.72 4.61 -9.75
N LEU A 32 2.91 3.64 -8.85
CA LEU A 32 3.41 3.90 -7.50
C LEU A 32 4.93 4.01 -7.52
N LYS A 33 5.42 5.15 -7.04
CA LYS A 33 6.84 5.46 -7.03
C LYS A 33 7.44 5.08 -5.67
N PRO A 34 8.46 4.22 -5.63
CA PRO A 34 9.13 3.88 -4.38
C PRO A 34 9.66 5.13 -3.69
N GLY A 35 9.43 5.25 -2.38
CA GLY A 35 9.82 6.40 -1.56
C GLY A 35 8.82 7.57 -1.55
N GLU A 36 7.82 7.57 -2.42
CA GLU A 36 6.75 8.57 -2.39
C GLU A 36 5.74 8.31 -1.28
N ARG A 37 5.09 9.39 -0.85
CA ARG A 37 4.08 9.40 0.19
C ARG A 37 2.68 9.31 -0.41
N TYR A 38 1.86 8.46 0.19
CA TYR A 38 0.50 8.20 -0.21
C TYR A 38 -0.41 8.16 1.02
N LYS A 39 -1.67 8.52 0.84
CA LYS A 39 -2.66 8.46 1.92
C LYS A 39 -3.47 7.19 1.79
N VAL A 40 -3.67 6.47 2.90
CA VAL A 40 -4.52 5.27 2.95
C VAL A 40 -5.97 5.68 2.72
N ALA A 41 -6.56 5.19 1.63
CA ALA A 41 -7.96 5.41 1.28
C ALA A 41 -8.86 4.30 1.83
N ARG A 42 -8.38 3.05 1.82
CA ARG A 42 -9.15 1.88 2.26
C ARG A 42 -8.23 0.74 2.69
N ILE A 43 -8.73 -0.08 3.60
CA ILE A 43 -8.14 -1.37 3.95
C ILE A 43 -9.09 -2.48 3.51
N TYR A 44 -8.56 -3.47 2.81
CA TYR A 44 -9.29 -4.61 2.26
C TYR A 44 -8.88 -5.89 2.98
N GLU A 45 -9.86 -6.64 3.49
CA GLU A 45 -9.67 -7.90 4.25
C GLU A 45 -8.65 -7.77 5.39
N ASP A 46 -8.55 -6.59 6.01
CA ASP A 46 -7.62 -6.29 7.12
C ASP A 46 -6.13 -6.58 6.81
N VAL A 47 -5.77 -6.67 5.53
CA VAL A 47 -4.45 -7.15 5.06
C VAL A 47 -3.89 -6.27 3.94
N ASN A 48 -4.75 -5.74 3.07
CA ASN A 48 -4.33 -4.97 1.91
C ASN A 48 -4.75 -3.50 2.02
N VAL A 49 -3.92 -2.63 1.49
CA VAL A 49 -4.00 -1.18 1.58
C VAL A 49 -4.23 -0.61 0.19
N VAL A 50 -5.27 0.20 0.06
CA VAL A 50 -5.55 1.00 -1.12
C VAL A 50 -5.22 2.44 -0.77
N VAL A 51 -4.47 3.11 -1.64
CA VAL A 51 -4.09 4.52 -1.46
C VAL A 51 -4.89 5.46 -2.35
N GLU A 52 -5.04 6.71 -1.92
CA GLU A 52 -5.77 7.75 -2.66
C GLU A 52 -5.19 7.94 -4.07
N GLY A 53 -6.07 7.99 -5.08
CA GLY A 53 -5.71 8.08 -6.50
C GLY A 53 -5.45 6.74 -7.21
N PHE A 54 -5.51 5.63 -6.47
CA PHE A 54 -5.27 4.27 -6.97
C PHE A 54 -6.43 3.30 -6.69
N GLU A 55 -7.59 3.82 -6.25
CA GLU A 55 -8.75 3.05 -5.80
C GLU A 55 -9.32 2.12 -6.88
N ASN A 56 -9.20 2.53 -8.14
CA ASN A 56 -9.69 1.75 -9.29
C ASN A 56 -8.57 1.01 -10.05
N LYS A 57 -7.31 1.17 -9.61
CA LYS A 57 -6.16 0.56 -10.30
C LYS A 57 -5.81 -0.80 -9.74
N ILE A 58 -6.01 -1.01 -8.44
CA ILE A 58 -5.66 -2.26 -7.76
C ILE A 58 -6.92 -2.75 -7.01
N PRO A 59 -7.66 -3.74 -7.54
CA PRO A 59 -8.95 -4.16 -6.99
C PRO A 59 -8.92 -4.52 -5.50
N SER A 60 -7.79 -5.09 -5.06
CA SER A 60 -7.62 -5.58 -3.69
C SER A 60 -6.67 -4.72 -2.85
N GLY A 61 -6.03 -3.69 -3.42
CA GLY A 61 -4.91 -2.98 -2.79
C GLY A 61 -3.61 -3.79 -2.73
N LEU A 62 -2.64 -3.28 -1.96
CA LEU A 62 -1.31 -3.86 -1.78
C LEU A 62 -1.10 -4.31 -0.35
N TYR A 63 -0.32 -5.36 -0.16
CA TYR A 63 -0.04 -5.86 1.19
C TYR A 63 0.56 -4.75 2.06
N TRP A 64 0.06 -4.60 3.29
CA TRP A 64 0.43 -3.48 4.17
C TRP A 64 1.94 -3.37 4.42
N ALA A 65 2.69 -4.49 4.36
CA ALA A 65 4.12 -4.49 4.60
C ALA A 65 4.95 -3.90 3.44
N GLU A 66 4.32 -3.63 2.29
CA GLU A 66 4.90 -2.83 1.19
C GLU A 66 4.92 -1.33 1.52
N PHE A 67 4.45 -0.94 2.70
CA PHE A 67 4.38 0.42 3.17
C PHE A 67 5.10 0.61 4.50
N ALA A 68 5.70 1.78 4.67
CA ALA A 68 6.18 2.26 5.97
C ALA A 68 5.30 3.44 6.43
N VAL A 69 5.00 3.52 7.73
CA VAL A 69 4.32 4.69 8.30
C VAL A 69 5.22 5.92 8.11
N ALA A 70 4.69 6.97 7.50
CA ALA A 70 5.35 8.26 7.52
C ALA A 70 5.03 8.92 8.86
N ASP A 71 5.98 8.87 9.80
CA ASP A 71 5.85 9.58 11.07
C ASP A 71 5.50 11.05 10.80
N MET A 72 4.40 11.54 11.39
CA MET A 72 4.02 12.95 11.34
C MET A 72 4.93 13.70 12.31
N ALA A 73 6.10 14.12 11.82
CA ALA A 73 6.90 15.16 12.48
C ALA A 73 6.22 16.52 12.37
#